data_AF-A0A8C1WPE9-F1
#
_entry.id   AF-A0A8C1WPE9-F1
#
_cell.length_a   1.000
_cell.length_b   1.000
_cell.length_c   1.000
_cell.angle_alpha   90.00
_cell.angle_beta   90.00
_cell.angle_gamma   90.00
#
_symmetry.space_group_name_H-M   'P 1'
#
loop_
_entity.id
_entity.type
_entity.pdbx_description
1 polymer ?
#
loop_
_entity_poly.entity_id
_entity_poly.type
_entity_poly.pdbx_seq_one_letter_code
_entity_poly.pdbx_strand_id
1 'polypeptide(L)'
;IVWNGVPSSESSLYFLSSETKSWSGSRKYCTDKKADLISINNQEEQDFVKNISGGKLVWIGLTDTDVEGTWKWVDRSNMTFR
;
A
#
# COMPACT_ATOMS: atom_id res chain seq x y z
N ILE A 1 3.13 3.63 2.64
CA ILE A 1 1.86 4.12 3.23
C ILE A 1 1.25 2.99 4.02
N VAL A 2 0.85 3.24 5.27
CA VAL A 2 0.36 2.32 6.28
C VAL A 2 -1.16 2.32 6.22
N TRP A 3 -1.76 1.14 6.09
CA TRP A 3 -3.21 0.90 6.12
C TRP A 3 -3.67 0.57 7.53
N ASN A 4 -4.50 1.35 8.23
CA ASN A 4 -5.08 0.87 9.50
C ASN A 4 -6.54 0.45 9.26
N GLY A 5 -6.91 -0.79 9.57
CA GLY A 5 -8.28 -1.24 9.39
C GLY A 5 -8.78 -2.20 10.48
N VAL A 6 -9.80 -1.77 11.23
CA VAL A 6 -10.88 -2.64 11.68
C VAL A 6 -12.19 -2.02 11.17
N PRO A 7 -13.12 -2.81 10.59
CA PRO A 7 -14.13 -2.28 9.69
C PRO A 7 -15.34 -1.72 10.46
N SER A 8 -15.58 -0.42 10.29
CA SER A 8 -16.91 0.15 10.29
C SER A 8 -17.07 0.93 8.99
N SER A 9 -17.68 0.28 7.99
CA SER A 9 -18.20 0.84 6.73
C SER A 9 -17.35 1.93 6.05
N GLU A 10 -16.71 1.55 4.93
CA GLU A 10 -16.36 2.46 3.83
C GLU A 10 -15.31 3.56 4.12
N SER A 11 -14.41 3.40 5.09
CA SER A 11 -13.26 4.32 5.23
C SER A 11 -11.94 3.60 5.42
N SER A 12 -11.05 3.73 4.42
CA SER A 12 -9.65 3.32 4.51
C SER A 12 -8.84 4.40 5.22
N LEU A 13 -8.09 4.06 6.27
CA LEU A 13 -7.16 4.98 6.93
C LEU A 13 -5.77 4.83 6.32
N TYR A 14 -5.22 5.95 5.85
CA TYR A 14 -3.89 6.02 5.25
C TYR A 14 -2.92 6.79 6.14
N PHE A 15 -1.71 6.27 6.31
CA PHE A 15 -0.63 6.97 7.00
C PHE A 15 0.67 6.92 6.20
N LEU A 16 1.33 8.06 5.98
CA LEU A 16 2.64 8.09 5.33
C LEU A 16 3.74 8.04 6.39
N SER A 17 4.58 7.00 6.34
CA SER A 17 5.75 6.92 7.22
C SER A 17 6.90 7.76 6.66
N SER A 18 7.63 8.44 7.55
CA SER A 18 8.90 9.13 7.24
C SER A 18 10.13 8.20 7.28
N GLU A 19 9.94 6.93 7.63
CA GLU A 19 11.01 5.95 7.76
C GLU A 19 11.45 5.42 6.39
N THR A 20 12.76 5.38 6.14
CA THR A 20 13.30 4.74 4.94
C THR A 20 13.65 3.29 5.25
N LYS A 21 12.96 2.35 4.61
CA LYS A 21 13.17 0.90 4.76
C LYS A 21 13.14 0.23 3.39
N SER A 22 13.60 -1.01 3.28
CA SER A 22 13.33 -1.84 2.09
C SER A 22 11.82 -2.06 1.92
N TRP A 23 11.38 -2.58 0.77
CA TRP A 23 9.98 -2.96 0.59
C TRP A 23 9.52 -3.95 1.67
N SER A 24 10.30 -5.00 1.91
CA SER A 24 10.02 -6.02 2.92
C SER A 24 10.01 -5.45 4.34
N GLY A 25 10.94 -4.55 4.67
CA GLY A 25 10.98 -3.86 5.96
C GLY A 25 9.80 -2.90 6.16
N SER A 26 9.40 -2.21 5.10
CA SER A 26 8.22 -1.33 5.10
C SER A 26 6.94 -2.13 5.31
N ARG A 27 6.81 -3.27 4.63
CA ARG A 27 5.67 -4.18 4.84
C ARG A 27 5.62 -4.70 6.26
N LYS A 28 6.75 -5.21 6.78
CA LYS A 28 6.84 -5.69 8.17
C LYS A 28 6.43 -4.60 9.17
N TYR A 29 6.91 -3.37 8.98
CA TYR A 29 6.56 -2.24 9.84
C TYR A 29 5.05 -1.95 9.84
N CYS A 30 4.39 -2.07 8.69
CA CYS A 30 2.94 -1.95 8.60
C CYS A 30 2.27 -3.14 9.32
N THR A 31 2.65 -4.38 9.03
CA THR A 31 2.02 -5.58 9.63
C THR A 31 2.15 -5.61 11.15
N ASP A 32 3.29 -5.15 11.69
CA ASP A 32 3.52 -5.03 13.13
C ASP A 32 2.57 -4.00 13.78
N LYS A 33 2.03 -3.05 13.01
CA LYS A 33 1.02 -2.06 13.43
C LYS A 33 -0.41 -2.47 13.10
N LYS A 34 -0.67 -3.74 12.79
CA LYS A 34 -1.96 -4.25 12.30
C LYS A 34 -2.40 -3.56 11.00
N ALA A 35 -1.41 -3.24 10.18
CA ALA A 35 -1.53 -2.54 8.91
C ALA A 35 -0.91 -3.31 7.74
N ASP A 36 -1.13 -2.90 6.50
CA ASP A 36 -0.32 -3.34 5.36
C ASP A 36 0.05 -2.14 4.46
N LEU A 37 0.89 -2.36 3.46
CA LEU A 37 1.16 -1.37 2.42
C LEU A 37 -0.09 -1.13 1.57
N ILE A 38 -0.29 0.10 1.13
CA ILE A 38 -1.47 0.47 0.31
C ILE A 38 -1.50 -0.30 -1.01
N SER A 39 -2.65 -0.91 -1.31
CA SER A 39 -3.03 -1.37 -2.64
C SER A 39 -3.81 -0.26 -3.35
N ILE A 40 -3.52 -0.02 -4.62
CA ILE A 40 -4.19 1.03 -5.40
C ILE A 40 -5.20 0.36 -6.33
N ASN A 41 -6.49 0.56 -6.04
CA ASN A 41 -7.61 -0.07 -6.72
C ASN A 41 -8.35 0.88 -7.67
N ASN A 42 -8.18 2.18 -7.52
CA ASN A 42 -8.83 3.18 -8.36
C ASN A 42 -7.98 4.46 -8.53
N GLN A 43 -8.41 5.33 -9.44
CA GLN A 43 -7.72 6.58 -9.75
C GLN A 43 -7.69 7.55 -8.56
N GLU A 44 -8.73 7.55 -7.72
CA GLU A 44 -8.82 8.42 -6.55
C GLU A 44 -7.75 8.07 -5.51
N GLU A 45 -7.53 6.78 -5.24
CA GLU A 45 -6.43 6.29 -4.40
C GLU A 45 -5.07 6.63 -5.01
N GLN A 46 -4.92 6.47 -6.34
CA GLN A 46 -3.69 6.81 -7.04
C GLN A 46 -3.34 8.29 -6.90
N ASP A 47 -4.32 9.18 -7.00
CA ASP A 47 -4.13 10.62 -6.89
C ASP A 47 -3.94 11.06 -5.43
N PHE A 48 -4.64 10.41 -4.50
CA PHE A 48 -4.41 10.59 -3.07
C PHE A 48 -2.97 10.26 -2.69
N VAL A 49 -2.44 9.09 -3.11
CA VAL A 49 -1.04 8.67 -2.87
C VAL A 49 -0.05 9.70 -3.42
N LYS A 50 -0.26 10.15 -4.67
CA LYS A 50 0.58 11.18 -5.30
C LYS A 50 0.60 12.46 -4.48
N ASN A 51 -0.56 12.94 -4.04
CA ASN A 51 -0.69 14.16 -3.26
C ASN A 51 0.03 14.03 -1.91
N ILE A 52 -0.27 12.99 -1.13
CA ILE A 52 0.31 12.83 0.22
C ILE A 52 1.83 12.55 0.18
N SER A 53 2.33 11.94 -0.90
CA SER A 53 3.77 11.69 -1.07
C SER A 53 4.57 12.98 -1.29
N GLY A 54 3.92 14.07 -1.73
CA GLY A 54 4.60 15.32 -2.09
C GLY A 54 5.65 15.13 -3.18
N GLY A 55 5.44 14.17 -4.10
CA GLY A 55 6.38 13.84 -5.18
C GLY A 55 7.57 12.98 -4.76
N LYS A 56 7.61 12.48 -3.51
CA LYS A 56 8.65 11.57 -3.03
C LYS A 56 8.36 10.12 -3.44
N LEU A 57 9.41 9.35 -3.64
CA LEU A 57 9.29 7.90 -3.81
C LEU A 57 8.84 7.26 -2.50
N VAL A 58 7.78 6.44 -2.58
CA VAL A 58 7.18 5.76 -1.44
C VAL A 58 6.92 4.30 -1.79
N TRP A 59 7.07 3.42 -0.82
CA TRP A 59 6.69 2.02 -0.99
C TRP A 59 5.17 1.85 -0.93
N ILE A 60 4.66 1.09 -1.90
CA ILE A 60 3.27 0.64 -2.03
C ILE A 60 3.22 -0.90 -2.02
N GLY A 61 2.03 -1.45 -1.92
CA GLY A 61 1.77 -2.89 -1.75
C GLY A 61 1.90 -3.73 -3.02
N LEU A 62 2.49 -3.21 -4.09
CA LEU A 62 2.70 -3.96 -5.34
C LEU A 62 3.97 -4.81 -5.21
N THR A 63 3.88 -6.11 -5.51
CA THR A 63 4.99 -7.07 -5.38
C THR A 63 4.89 -8.21 -6.37
N ASP A 64 6.02 -8.77 -6.77
CA ASP A 64 6.16 -9.99 -7.56
C ASP A 64 7.02 -11.06 -6.84
N THR A 65 7.25 -10.88 -5.53
CA THR A 65 8.11 -11.75 -4.70
C THR A 65 7.75 -13.24 -4.71
N ASP A 66 6.52 -13.59 -5.08
CA ASP A 66 6.10 -15.00 -5.17
C ASP A 66 6.51 -15.63 -6.50
N VAL A 67 6.33 -14.90 -7.60
CA VAL A 67 6.64 -15.34 -8.96
C VAL A 67 7.11 -14.11 -9.70
N GLU A 68 8.42 -14.05 -9.97
CA GLU A 68 9.06 -12.96 -10.70
C GLU A 68 8.29 -12.64 -11.99
N GLY A 69 7.99 -11.36 -12.21
CA GLY A 69 7.22 -10.90 -13.37
C GLY A 69 5.69 -11.08 -13.25
N THR A 70 5.19 -11.71 -12.17
CA THR A 70 3.75 -11.77 -11.85
C THR A 70 3.43 -10.85 -10.68
N TRP A 71 3.01 -9.63 -11.01
CA TRP A 71 2.68 -8.62 -10.02
C TRP A 71 1.34 -8.88 -9.34
N LYS A 72 1.31 -8.68 -8.03
CA LYS A 72 0.12 -8.78 -7.20
C LYS A 72 0.15 -7.75 -6.08
N TRP A 73 -1.03 -7.46 -5.54
CA TRP A 73 -1.19 -6.61 -4.39
C TRP A 73 -1.13 -7.41 -3.07
N VAL A 74 -0.63 -6.78 -2.00
CA VAL A 74 -0.52 -7.40 -0.67
C VAL A 74 -1.87 -7.78 -0.04
N ASP A 75 -2.95 -7.09 -0.41
CA ASP A 75 -4.32 -7.36 0.05
C ASP A 75 -5.02 -8.49 -0.72
N ARG A 76 -4.35 -9.09 -1.71
CA ARG A 76 -4.90 -10.12 -2.62
C ARG A 76 -6.07 -9.62 -3.47
N SER A 77 -6.24 -8.30 -3.61
CA SER A 77 -7.15 -7.74 -4.60
C SER A 77 -6.68 -8.16 -6.00
N ASN A 78 -7.61 -8.60 -6.84
CA ASN A 78 -7.29 -8.84 -8.24
C ASN A 78 -6.94 -7.50 -8.88
N MET A 79 -5.82 -7.43 -9.61
CA MET A 79 -5.42 -6.24 -10.34
C MET A 79 -6.43 -5.95 -11.47
N THR A 80 -7.54 -5.32 -11.14
CA THR A 80 -8.53 -4.81 -12.09
C THR A 80 -8.34 -3.31 -12.23
N PHE A 81 -7.22 -2.91 -12.82
CA PHE A 81 -7.11 -1.58 -13.41
C PHE A 81 -7.61 -1.70 -14.86
N ARG A 82 -8.77 -1.11 -15.17
CA ARG A 82 -9.32 -1.00 -16.52
C ARG A 82 -9.35 0.46 -16.93
#